data_AF-A0A1M7QYY6-F1
#
_entry.id   AF-A0A1M7QYY6-F1
#
_cell.length_a   1.000
_cell.length_b   1.000
_cell.length_c   1.000
_cell.angle_alpha   90.00
_cell.angle_beta   90.00
_cell.angle_gamma   90.00
#
_symmetry.space_group_name_H-M   'P 1'
#
loop_
_entity.id
_entity.type
_entity.pdbx_description
1 polymer ?
#
loop_
_entity_poly.entity_id
_entity_poly.type
_entity_poly.pdbx_seq_one_letter_code
_entity_poly.pdbx_strand_id
1 'polypeptide(L)'
;MRWNRFWIFFGCAIFLGTILLYATNRTVIGKKQNPPLRTIVIDPGHSAQTPGARGKYSTEEEVVLDVAMQLGKLIEANMKDVRVVYTRKTRNALGSTLRADLNERAIIANREKGDLFISIHCNSAGPTRRVTGYKTVYAKKGKRKVPVKRAIYATSPSTAQGTETYVWATGKNNAKTESLKESSVIMLDANSEDANSVLDMSDPETFILLNTLRNAYFDQSLRLSTLIEDEFSSVGRISRGARQRDEKGIWVLQATAMPSVLVELGFISNPEEEDYLNSASGQQEAANCIFKAIKRYKDELGRYSTPEDRQVAPATEQSNVEATPISYNTPRSRNNSRKPAVTTKPQATTGTATRQVASSDKSDRPAAKNPYKYDVQLLVSDKKYTRDAAIFNKLRGTIRKEQVVMNSRKVNKYKYIWGSFKSHSEATAALRQAKQLGFRKATLMGQDNEEVQLAAAKSSVRTSIPKVSFRYDVQLLVTDKRYTRSATIFKDLRGTIIRETVVINRKSLNKYVWVNFKTEKEATAALSKAKKAGFWNASLVSADNNRIASR
;
A
#
# COMPACT_ATOMS: atom_id res chain seq x y z
N MET A 1 9.26 -61.87 -24.30
CA MET A 1 8.53 -60.59 -24.17
C MET A 1 7.57 -60.47 -22.96
N ARG A 2 7.03 -61.54 -22.35
CA ARG A 2 6.02 -61.39 -21.26
C ARG A 2 6.56 -60.78 -19.94
N TRP A 3 7.83 -60.99 -19.59
CA TRP A 3 8.42 -60.55 -18.31
C TRP A 3 8.54 -59.02 -18.14
N ASN A 4 8.95 -58.26 -19.17
CA ASN A 4 9.13 -56.81 -19.04
C ASN A 4 7.86 -56.06 -18.61
N ARG A 5 6.67 -56.59 -18.95
CA ARG A 5 5.38 -55.96 -18.60
C ARG A 5 5.17 -55.96 -17.08
N PHE A 6 5.60 -57.01 -16.37
CA PHE A 6 5.47 -57.10 -14.91
C PHE A 6 6.30 -56.03 -14.20
N TRP A 7 7.58 -55.89 -14.57
CA TRP A 7 8.48 -54.87 -14.03
C TRP A 7 8.03 -53.44 -14.34
N ILE A 8 7.42 -53.19 -15.51
CA ILE A 8 6.81 -51.89 -15.83
C ILE A 8 5.63 -51.60 -14.89
N PHE A 9 4.69 -52.54 -14.71
CA PHE A 9 3.57 -52.32 -13.79
C PHE A 9 4.01 -52.17 -12.33
N PHE A 10 4.99 -52.95 -11.87
CA PHE A 10 5.53 -52.85 -10.51
C PHE A 10 6.27 -51.51 -10.28
N GLY A 11 7.09 -51.08 -11.25
CA GLY A 11 7.74 -49.76 -11.22
C GLY A 11 6.74 -48.60 -11.24
N CYS A 12 5.70 -48.68 -12.06
CA CYS A 12 4.62 -47.69 -12.07
C CYS A 12 3.83 -47.67 -10.75
N ALA A 13 3.57 -48.82 -10.12
CA ALA A 13 2.91 -48.90 -8.82
C ALA A 13 3.76 -48.26 -7.71
N ILE A 14 5.08 -48.51 -7.68
CA ILE A 14 6.01 -47.87 -6.74
C ILE A 14 6.07 -46.36 -7.00
N PHE A 15 6.15 -45.91 -8.25
CA PHE A 15 6.21 -44.49 -8.60
C PHE A 15 4.90 -43.74 -8.26
N LEU A 16 3.74 -44.37 -8.47
CA LEU A 16 2.44 -43.81 -8.07
C LEU A 16 2.28 -43.80 -6.55
N GLY A 17 2.76 -44.85 -5.86
CA GLY A 17 2.76 -44.96 -4.40
C GLY A 17 3.66 -43.92 -3.73
N THR A 18 4.86 -43.66 -4.25
CA THR A 18 5.73 -42.59 -3.73
C THR A 18 5.18 -41.20 -4.03
N ILE A 19 4.55 -40.97 -5.18
CA ILE A 19 3.81 -39.72 -5.46
C ILE A 19 2.64 -39.55 -4.48
N LEU A 20 1.91 -40.60 -4.15
CA LEU A 20 0.82 -40.55 -3.17
C LEU A 20 1.33 -40.27 -1.75
N LEU A 21 2.39 -40.93 -1.30
CA LEU A 21 3.03 -40.60 -0.01
C LEU A 21 3.57 -39.17 0.03
N TYR A 22 4.13 -38.67 -1.08
CA TYR A 22 4.61 -37.29 -1.17
C TYR A 22 3.47 -36.27 -1.26
N ALA A 23 2.28 -36.69 -1.69
CA ALA A 23 1.06 -35.87 -1.67
C ALA A 23 0.42 -35.83 -0.27
N THR A 24 0.38 -36.95 0.46
CA THR A 24 -0.12 -36.99 1.85
C THR A 24 0.85 -36.32 2.83
N ASN A 25 2.16 -36.40 2.58
CA ASN A 25 3.18 -35.72 3.39
C ASN A 25 3.45 -34.28 2.96
N ARG A 26 2.63 -33.70 2.06
CA ARG A 26 2.48 -32.25 2.07
C ARG A 26 1.76 -31.86 3.35
N THR A 27 2.51 -31.28 4.28
CA THR A 27 1.91 -30.42 5.31
C THR A 27 0.91 -29.50 4.61
N VAL A 28 -0.35 -29.58 5.04
CA VAL A 28 -1.35 -28.60 4.63
C VAL A 28 -0.76 -27.25 5.04
N ILE A 29 -0.47 -26.39 4.05
CA ILE A 29 0.00 -25.03 4.33
C ILE A 29 -1.13 -24.39 5.12
N GLY A 30 -0.94 -24.34 6.45
CA GLY A 30 -1.99 -23.94 7.37
C GLY A 30 -2.52 -22.59 6.92
N LYS A 31 -3.85 -22.48 6.76
CA LYS A 31 -4.49 -21.19 6.53
C LYS A 31 -4.01 -20.30 7.67
N LYS A 32 -3.11 -19.34 7.40
CA LYS A 32 -2.61 -18.43 8.43
C LYS A 32 -3.83 -17.80 9.07
N GLN A 33 -4.08 -18.16 10.33
CA GLN A 33 -5.22 -17.63 11.07
C GLN A 33 -5.05 -16.11 11.12
N ASN A 34 -6.17 -15.38 11.04
CA ASN A 34 -6.11 -13.96 11.37
C ASN A 34 -5.65 -13.87 12.84
N PRO A 35 -4.66 -13.03 13.18
CA PRO A 35 -4.26 -12.87 14.56
C PRO A 35 -5.49 -12.44 15.38
N PRO A 36 -5.69 -12.99 16.60
CA PRO A 36 -6.82 -12.62 17.44
C PRO A 36 -6.73 -11.13 17.77
N LEU A 37 -7.86 -10.44 17.72
CA LEU A 37 -7.98 -9.02 18.05
C LEU A 37 -7.58 -8.79 19.53
N ARG A 38 -6.38 -8.24 19.79
CA ARG A 38 -5.80 -8.03 21.13
C ARG A 38 -5.58 -6.57 21.50
N THR A 39 -5.40 -5.67 20.53
CA THR A 39 -5.27 -4.22 20.76
C THR A 39 -6.25 -3.45 19.86
N ILE A 40 -7.13 -2.65 20.46
CA ILE A 40 -8.00 -1.70 19.73
C ILE A 40 -7.55 -0.28 20.04
N VAL A 41 -7.29 0.50 19.00
CA VAL A 41 -6.98 1.93 19.08
C VAL A 41 -8.25 2.73 18.81
N ILE A 42 -8.73 3.45 19.82
CA ILE A 42 -9.85 4.38 19.74
C ILE A 42 -9.30 5.79 19.53
N ASP A 43 -9.83 6.49 18.53
CA ASP A 43 -9.43 7.83 18.13
C ASP A 43 -10.64 8.78 18.19
N PRO A 44 -10.91 9.43 19.34
CA PRO A 44 -11.91 10.48 19.39
C PRO A 44 -11.42 11.66 18.56
N GLY A 45 -12.08 11.90 17.42
CA GLY A 45 -11.70 12.90 16.43
C GLY A 45 -11.59 14.31 17.02
N HIS A 46 -10.86 15.19 16.33
CA HIS A 46 -10.72 16.60 16.70
C HIS A 46 -10.14 16.86 18.11
N SER A 47 -10.07 18.13 18.52
CA SER A 47 -9.57 18.59 19.83
C SER A 47 -10.06 20.01 20.09
N ALA A 48 -9.97 20.54 21.31
CA ALA A 48 -10.38 21.92 21.62
C ALA A 48 -9.70 23.00 20.74
N GLN A 49 -8.47 22.75 20.25
CA GLN A 49 -7.77 23.66 19.32
C GLN A 49 -8.37 23.58 17.89
N THR A 50 -8.88 22.42 17.50
CA THR A 50 -9.40 22.12 16.16
C THR A 50 -10.75 21.39 16.25
N PRO A 51 -11.81 22.00 16.83
CA PRO A 51 -12.95 21.30 17.45
C PRO A 51 -13.94 20.62 16.48
N GLY A 52 -13.61 20.56 15.20
CA GLY A 52 -14.40 19.88 14.18
C GLY A 52 -15.65 20.65 13.76
N ALA A 53 -16.70 19.91 13.45
CA ALA A 53 -18.03 20.43 13.27
C ALA A 53 -18.58 21.06 14.57
N ARG A 54 -19.55 21.95 14.40
CA ARG A 54 -20.28 22.60 15.49
C ARG A 54 -21.77 22.47 15.24
N GLY A 55 -22.53 22.24 16.30
CA GLY A 55 -23.96 22.44 16.31
C GLY A 55 -24.34 23.85 16.74
N LYS A 56 -25.51 23.98 17.36
CA LYS A 56 -26.06 25.19 17.96
C LYS A 56 -25.40 25.51 19.31
N TYR A 57 -25.01 24.51 20.09
CA TYR A 57 -24.46 24.68 21.44
C TYR A 57 -23.26 23.78 21.77
N SER A 58 -23.00 22.74 20.98
CA SER A 58 -21.96 21.74 21.20
C SER A 58 -20.91 21.69 20.08
N THR A 59 -19.74 21.10 20.36
CA THR A 59 -18.70 20.82 19.37
C THR A 59 -18.44 19.33 19.19
N GLU A 60 -18.04 18.94 17.98
CA GLU A 60 -17.74 17.54 17.65
C GLU A 60 -16.71 16.93 18.59
N GLU A 61 -15.63 17.65 18.94
CA GLU A 61 -14.56 17.11 19.78
C GLU A 61 -14.99 16.72 21.20
N GLU A 62 -16.06 17.34 21.73
CA GLU A 62 -16.64 17.01 23.04
C GLU A 62 -17.43 15.71 22.94
N VAL A 63 -18.43 15.68 22.07
CA VAL A 63 -19.33 14.54 21.82
C VAL A 63 -18.54 13.26 21.55
N VAL A 64 -17.54 13.32 20.67
CA VAL A 64 -16.79 12.11 20.27
C VAL A 64 -15.81 11.67 21.34
N LEU A 65 -15.31 12.57 22.20
CA LEU A 65 -14.49 12.21 23.35
C LEU A 65 -15.31 11.43 24.38
N ASP A 66 -16.51 11.90 24.73
CA ASP A 66 -17.39 11.21 25.67
C ASP A 66 -17.78 9.82 25.16
N VAL A 67 -18.19 9.71 23.90
CA VAL A 67 -18.54 8.42 23.27
C VAL A 67 -17.33 7.48 23.18
N ALA A 68 -16.14 7.99 22.88
CA ALA A 68 -14.91 7.17 22.90
C ALA A 68 -14.56 6.66 24.30
N MET A 69 -14.69 7.50 25.33
CA MET A 69 -14.46 7.12 26.72
C MET A 69 -15.51 6.14 27.26
N GLN A 70 -16.75 6.18 26.74
CA GLN A 70 -17.78 5.17 27.03
C GLN A 70 -17.50 3.85 26.28
N LEU A 71 -17.14 3.91 24.99
CA LEU A 71 -16.80 2.73 24.18
C LEU A 71 -15.61 1.95 24.78
N GLY A 72 -14.54 2.66 25.15
CA GLY A 72 -13.37 2.02 25.75
C GLY A 72 -13.68 1.35 27.08
N LYS A 73 -14.49 1.98 27.95
CA LYS A 73 -15.00 1.35 29.18
C LYS A 73 -15.81 0.07 28.90
N LEU A 74 -16.65 0.05 27.86
CA LEU A 74 -17.41 -1.15 27.48
C LEU A 74 -16.48 -2.29 27.06
N ILE A 75 -15.44 -2.00 26.29
CA ILE A 75 -14.43 -2.99 25.88
C ILE A 75 -13.62 -3.47 27.10
N GLU A 76 -13.06 -2.56 27.89
CA GLU A 76 -12.31 -2.86 29.13
C GLU A 76 -13.14 -3.67 30.14
N ALA A 77 -14.46 -3.44 30.20
CA ALA A 77 -15.39 -4.20 31.03
C ALA A 77 -15.65 -5.63 30.51
N ASN A 78 -15.88 -5.80 29.20
CA ASN A 78 -16.46 -7.02 28.62
C ASN A 78 -15.49 -7.89 27.79
N MET A 79 -14.31 -7.38 27.45
CA MET A 79 -13.34 -8.02 26.54
C MET A 79 -11.96 -8.04 27.21
N LYS A 80 -11.81 -8.86 28.26
CA LYS A 80 -10.61 -8.89 29.13
C LYS A 80 -9.31 -9.29 28.42
N ASP A 81 -9.40 -9.91 27.25
CA ASP A 81 -8.27 -10.24 26.39
C ASP A 81 -7.90 -9.15 25.38
N VAL A 82 -8.55 -7.97 25.46
CA VAL A 82 -8.35 -6.82 24.57
C VAL A 82 -7.87 -5.60 25.34
N ARG A 83 -6.67 -5.11 24.97
CA ARG A 83 -6.13 -3.82 25.42
C ARG A 83 -6.76 -2.69 24.62
N VAL A 84 -7.30 -1.69 25.32
CA VAL A 84 -7.74 -0.43 24.70
C VAL A 84 -6.60 0.59 24.75
N VAL A 85 -6.35 1.21 23.60
CA VAL A 85 -5.44 2.34 23.40
C VAL A 85 -6.29 3.53 22.97
N TYR A 86 -5.98 4.73 23.44
CA TYR A 86 -6.65 5.96 23.04
C TYR A 86 -5.62 6.91 22.43
N THR A 87 -5.92 7.57 21.31
CA THR A 87 -5.04 8.61 20.76
C THR A 87 -4.99 9.84 21.67
N ARG A 88 -6.15 10.27 22.19
CA ARG A 88 -6.30 11.26 23.27
C ARG A 88 -7.31 10.78 24.31
N LYS A 89 -7.09 11.13 25.59
CA LYS A 89 -8.03 10.93 26.70
C LYS A 89 -8.60 12.25 27.26
N THR A 90 -8.28 13.38 26.63
CA THR A 90 -8.69 14.72 27.05
C THR A 90 -9.01 15.58 25.83
N ARG A 91 -9.45 16.81 26.06
CA ARG A 91 -9.75 17.82 25.04
C ARG A 91 -8.50 18.42 24.37
N ASN A 92 -7.30 18.08 24.86
CA ASN A 92 -6.04 18.65 24.36
C ASN A 92 -5.73 18.15 22.93
N ALA A 93 -5.11 19.02 22.13
CA ALA A 93 -4.50 18.63 20.85
C ALA A 93 -3.21 17.84 21.08
N LEU A 94 -2.93 16.89 20.20
CA LEU A 94 -1.70 16.10 20.16
C LEU A 94 -0.57 16.81 19.38
N GLY A 95 -0.93 17.78 18.53
CA GLY A 95 0.03 18.57 17.77
C GLY A 95 -0.49 19.99 17.51
N SER A 96 0.44 20.94 17.40
CA SER A 96 0.17 22.40 17.31
C SER A 96 -0.63 22.86 16.08
N THR A 97 -0.90 21.96 15.13
CA THR A 97 -1.73 22.20 13.94
C THR A 97 -2.52 20.93 13.62
N LEU A 98 -3.66 21.07 12.92
CA LEU A 98 -4.48 19.93 12.50
C LEU A 98 -3.68 18.82 11.79
N ARG A 99 -2.65 19.16 10.99
CA ARG A 99 -1.81 18.17 10.31
C ARG A 99 -0.79 17.50 11.24
N ALA A 100 -0.32 18.18 12.27
CA ALA A 100 0.53 17.56 13.30
C ALA A 100 -0.29 16.62 14.20
N ASP A 101 -1.48 17.08 14.63
CA ASP A 101 -2.43 16.29 15.42
C ASP A 101 -2.88 15.01 14.69
N LEU A 102 -3.28 15.12 13.41
CA LEU A 102 -3.63 13.97 12.56
C LEU A 102 -2.46 13.02 12.27
N ASN A 103 -1.21 13.49 12.34
CA ASN A 103 -0.03 12.64 12.24
C ASN A 103 0.21 11.87 13.54
N GLU A 104 0.15 12.54 14.70
CA GLU A 104 0.44 11.90 15.98
C GLU A 104 -0.59 10.79 16.31
N ARG A 105 -1.86 10.96 15.93
CA ARG A 105 -2.88 9.89 16.03
C ARG A 105 -2.45 8.60 15.34
N ALA A 106 -1.88 8.71 14.14
CA ALA A 106 -1.39 7.57 13.37
C ALA A 106 -0.06 7.01 13.93
N ILE A 107 0.83 7.89 14.40
CA ILE A 107 2.08 7.49 15.08
C ILE A 107 1.77 6.68 16.34
N ILE A 108 0.84 7.14 17.19
CA ILE A 108 0.35 6.39 18.36
C ILE A 108 -0.20 5.04 17.92
N ALA A 109 -1.14 5.00 16.96
CA ALA A 109 -1.74 3.75 16.52
C ALA A 109 -0.71 2.71 16.06
N ASN A 110 0.26 3.13 15.23
CA ASN A 110 1.28 2.25 14.66
C ASN A 110 2.31 1.82 15.72
N ARG A 111 2.78 2.75 16.57
CA ARG A 111 3.70 2.48 17.68
C ARG A 111 3.12 1.47 18.67
N GLU A 112 1.84 1.60 18.98
CA GLU A 112 1.14 0.70 19.90
C GLU A 112 0.77 -0.65 19.26
N LYS A 113 1.13 -0.91 17.99
CA LYS A 113 0.83 -2.14 17.24
C LYS A 113 -0.65 -2.56 17.32
N GLY A 114 -1.57 -1.61 17.08
CA GLY A 114 -3.01 -1.89 17.13
C GLY A 114 -3.46 -2.89 16.07
N ASP A 115 -4.31 -3.86 16.44
CA ASP A 115 -4.93 -4.81 15.51
C ASP A 115 -6.15 -4.20 14.79
N LEU A 116 -6.69 -3.10 15.34
CA LEU A 116 -7.83 -2.35 14.80
C LEU A 116 -7.76 -0.88 15.21
N PHE A 117 -8.14 0.01 14.30
CA PHE A 117 -8.26 1.45 14.53
C PHE A 117 -9.68 1.95 14.27
N ILE A 118 -10.25 2.69 15.22
CA ILE A 118 -11.61 3.23 15.16
C ILE A 118 -11.57 4.73 15.47
N SER A 119 -11.74 5.56 14.45
CA SER A 119 -11.92 7.01 14.61
C SER A 119 -13.39 7.34 14.80
N ILE A 120 -13.72 8.24 15.72
CA ILE A 120 -15.11 8.62 16.06
C ILE A 120 -15.29 10.11 15.78
N HIS A 121 -16.33 10.43 15.01
CA HIS A 121 -16.57 11.73 14.37
C HIS A 121 -18.07 12.07 14.35
N CYS A 122 -18.39 13.34 14.06
CA CYS A 122 -19.77 13.81 13.86
C CYS A 122 -19.88 14.58 12.55
N ASN A 123 -20.82 14.16 11.71
CA ASN A 123 -21.03 14.72 10.37
C ASN A 123 -21.64 16.13 10.44
N SER A 124 -21.53 16.88 9.35
CA SER A 124 -22.08 18.23 9.27
C SER A 124 -22.53 18.55 7.85
N ALA A 125 -23.73 19.10 7.72
CA ALA A 125 -24.26 19.61 6.46
C ALA A 125 -24.68 21.08 6.61
N GLY A 126 -24.60 21.82 5.49
CA GLY A 126 -24.98 23.24 5.47
C GLY A 126 -26.48 23.45 5.76
N PRO A 127 -26.87 24.64 6.24
CA PRO A 127 -28.26 24.97 6.55
C PRO A 127 -29.15 24.80 5.31
N THR A 128 -30.35 24.27 5.53
CA THR A 128 -31.35 24.11 4.46
C THR A 128 -31.78 25.48 3.92
N ARG A 129 -32.00 25.57 2.60
CA ARG A 129 -32.29 26.83 1.91
C ARG A 129 -33.59 26.75 1.11
N ARG A 130 -34.62 27.47 1.55
CA ARG A 130 -35.89 27.61 0.83
C ARG A 130 -35.91 28.94 0.08
N VAL A 131 -36.23 28.91 -1.22
CA VAL A 131 -36.48 30.16 -1.98
C VAL A 131 -37.75 30.80 -1.46
N THR A 132 -37.67 32.04 -0.99
CA THR A 132 -38.81 32.83 -0.48
C THR A 132 -39.27 33.92 -1.45
N GLY A 133 -38.46 34.23 -2.46
CA GLY A 133 -38.81 35.21 -3.48
C GLY A 133 -37.67 35.45 -4.46
N TYR A 134 -37.81 36.45 -5.32
CA TYR A 134 -36.79 36.84 -6.30
C TYR A 134 -36.62 38.36 -6.32
N LYS A 135 -35.38 38.85 -6.28
CA LYS A 135 -35.05 40.25 -6.57
C LYS A 135 -34.40 40.38 -7.93
N THR A 136 -34.83 41.36 -8.72
CA THR A 136 -34.16 41.75 -9.96
C THR A 136 -32.89 42.50 -9.62
N VAL A 137 -31.75 42.06 -10.15
CA VAL A 137 -30.46 42.77 -10.04
C VAL A 137 -29.81 42.89 -11.41
N TYR A 138 -29.09 43.97 -11.64
CA TYR A 138 -28.44 44.22 -12.93
C TYR A 138 -27.08 43.53 -13.02
N ALA A 139 -27.01 42.42 -13.76
CA ALA A 139 -25.75 41.73 -14.05
C ALA A 139 -25.04 42.37 -15.25
N LYS A 140 -23.70 42.40 -15.23
CA LYS A 140 -22.90 42.91 -16.36
C LYS A 140 -22.70 41.82 -17.41
N LYS A 141 -23.13 42.05 -18.65
CA LYS A 141 -22.93 41.17 -19.81
C LYS A 141 -22.19 41.95 -20.89
N GLY A 142 -20.86 41.79 -20.94
CA GLY A 142 -19.98 42.63 -21.75
C GLY A 142 -19.98 44.09 -21.27
N LYS A 143 -20.20 45.04 -22.19
CA LYS A 143 -20.31 46.47 -21.86
C LYS A 143 -21.68 46.88 -21.28
N ARG A 144 -22.74 46.06 -21.42
CA ARG A 144 -24.11 46.39 -20.99
C ARG A 144 -24.45 45.78 -19.61
N LYS A 145 -25.35 46.42 -18.88
CA LYS A 145 -26.05 45.87 -17.69
C LYS A 145 -27.38 45.27 -18.16
N VAL A 146 -27.73 44.08 -17.68
CA VAL A 146 -29.01 43.39 -17.98
C VAL A 146 -29.70 42.95 -16.69
N PRO A 147 -31.04 43.10 -16.57
CA PRO A 147 -31.77 42.65 -15.40
C PRO A 147 -31.79 41.12 -15.32
N VAL A 148 -31.46 40.58 -14.14
CA VAL A 148 -31.45 39.14 -13.84
C VAL A 148 -32.16 38.91 -12.51
N LYS A 149 -33.18 38.04 -12.50
CA LYS A 149 -33.82 37.59 -11.25
C LYS A 149 -32.83 36.72 -10.46
N ARG A 150 -32.52 37.11 -9.23
CA ARG A 150 -31.81 36.25 -8.25
C ARG A 150 -32.77 35.85 -7.14
N ALA A 151 -32.75 34.56 -6.80
CA ALA A 151 -33.49 34.03 -5.66
C ALA A 151 -33.03 34.68 -4.35
N ILE A 152 -34.01 34.95 -3.48
CA ILE A 152 -33.83 35.23 -2.06
C ILE A 152 -34.10 33.91 -1.33
N TYR A 153 -33.24 33.56 -0.38
CA TYR A 153 -33.36 32.34 0.40
C TYR A 153 -33.63 32.67 1.86
N ALA A 154 -34.59 31.98 2.47
CA ALA A 154 -34.57 31.75 3.91
C ALA A 154 -33.67 30.54 4.21
N THR A 155 -32.91 30.63 5.31
CA THR A 155 -32.12 29.53 5.84
C THR A 155 -32.76 28.97 7.11
N SER A 156 -32.89 27.66 7.18
CA SER A 156 -33.28 26.90 8.37
C SER A 156 -32.12 25.98 8.77
N PRO A 157 -32.15 25.32 9.95
CA PRO A 157 -31.13 24.34 10.34
C PRO A 157 -30.93 23.22 9.31
N SER A 158 -29.86 22.43 9.49
CA SER A 158 -29.68 21.23 8.68
C SER A 158 -30.76 20.21 9.01
N THR A 159 -31.35 19.58 8.00
CA THR A 159 -32.23 18.41 8.14
C THR A 159 -31.52 17.12 7.72
N ALA A 160 -30.19 17.16 7.61
CA ALA A 160 -29.40 15.95 7.47
C ALA A 160 -29.37 15.21 8.82
N GLN A 161 -29.49 13.89 8.77
CA GLN A 161 -29.47 13.01 9.93
C GLN A 161 -28.92 11.64 9.52
N GLY A 162 -28.53 10.83 10.49
CA GLY A 162 -28.13 9.44 10.30
C GLY A 162 -26.61 9.19 10.25
N THR A 163 -26.23 7.92 10.45
CA THR A 163 -24.85 7.47 10.58
C THR A 163 -24.16 7.23 9.23
N GLU A 164 -22.85 7.47 9.17
CA GLU A 164 -22.02 7.11 8.00
C GLU A 164 -20.64 6.59 8.45
N THR A 165 -20.40 5.29 8.33
CA THR A 165 -19.08 4.71 8.62
C THR A 165 -18.20 4.66 7.36
N TYR A 166 -17.07 5.35 7.40
CA TYR A 166 -16.13 5.48 6.30
C TYR A 166 -14.94 4.53 6.39
N VAL A 167 -14.51 4.05 5.23
CA VAL A 167 -13.23 3.38 5.01
C VAL A 167 -12.36 4.17 4.01
N TRP A 168 -11.05 4.00 4.17
CA TRP A 168 -10.01 4.44 3.25
C TRP A 168 -10.27 3.97 1.80
N ALA A 169 -10.28 4.91 0.85
CA ALA A 169 -10.55 4.65 -0.56
C ALA A 169 -9.35 4.02 -1.27
N THR A 170 -9.51 2.89 -1.96
CA THR A 170 -8.38 2.08 -2.49
C THR A 170 -7.48 2.81 -3.50
N GLY A 171 -8.01 3.75 -4.28
CA GLY A 171 -7.36 4.28 -5.50
C GLY A 171 -6.34 5.43 -5.36
N LYS A 172 -5.99 5.89 -4.15
CA LYS A 172 -5.14 7.09 -3.94
C LYS A 172 -4.04 6.95 -2.86
N ASN A 173 -3.74 5.73 -2.41
CA ASN A 173 -3.14 5.52 -1.08
C ASN A 173 -1.68 5.06 -1.10
N ASN A 174 -0.76 5.92 -1.58
CA ASN A 174 0.67 5.74 -1.28
C ASN A 174 0.90 5.75 0.24
N ALA A 175 0.27 6.68 0.97
CA ALA A 175 0.40 6.82 2.42
C ALA A 175 0.24 5.49 3.18
N LYS A 176 -0.86 4.75 2.99
CA LYS A 176 -1.04 3.46 3.68
C LYS A 176 -0.10 2.38 3.17
N THR A 177 0.34 2.46 1.92
CA THR A 177 1.31 1.53 1.38
C THR A 177 2.70 1.76 2.03
N GLU A 178 3.07 3.01 2.34
CA GLU A 178 4.26 3.32 3.15
C GLU A 178 4.05 2.97 4.64
N SER A 179 2.93 3.34 5.27
CA SER A 179 2.70 3.01 6.69
C SER A 179 2.62 1.50 6.95
N LEU A 180 2.07 0.73 6.01
CA LEU A 180 2.10 -0.73 6.06
C LEU A 180 3.50 -1.29 5.82
N LYS A 181 4.37 -0.63 5.07
CA LYS A 181 5.77 -1.03 4.84
C LYS A 181 6.64 -0.73 6.07
N GLU A 182 6.50 0.46 6.65
CA GLU A 182 7.10 0.84 7.93
C GLU A 182 6.71 -0.12 9.05
N SER A 183 5.46 -0.59 9.06
CA SER A 183 4.94 -1.50 10.08
C SER A 183 5.03 -2.99 9.71
N SER A 184 5.23 -3.37 8.44
CA SER A 184 5.47 -4.76 8.07
C SER A 184 6.89 -5.20 8.39
N VAL A 185 7.86 -4.27 8.40
CA VAL A 185 9.16 -4.46 9.08
C VAL A 185 8.96 -4.85 10.55
N ILE A 186 7.97 -4.26 11.23
CA ILE A 186 7.65 -4.50 12.65
C ILE A 186 6.78 -5.76 12.90
N MET A 187 6.13 -6.29 11.86
CA MET A 187 5.28 -7.50 11.90
C MET A 187 5.98 -8.76 11.40
N LEU A 188 7.00 -8.64 10.55
CA LEU A 188 7.74 -9.78 10.02
C LEU A 188 8.80 -10.30 11.00
N ASP A 189 9.39 -9.42 11.82
CA ASP A 189 10.37 -9.78 12.84
C ASP A 189 9.87 -9.55 14.27
N ALA A 190 9.65 -10.67 14.97
CA ALA A 190 9.72 -10.74 16.43
C ALA A 190 10.98 -11.46 16.92
N ASN A 191 11.56 -12.35 16.09
CA ASN A 191 12.73 -13.20 16.40
C ASN A 191 13.81 -13.22 15.29
N SER A 192 13.67 -12.38 14.25
CA SER A 192 14.68 -12.14 13.22
C SER A 192 15.94 -11.44 13.73
N GLU A 193 17.08 -11.57 13.04
CA GLU A 193 18.06 -10.47 12.93
C GLU A 193 18.02 -9.82 11.52
N ASP A 194 17.23 -10.36 10.58
CA ASP A 194 17.33 -10.09 9.14
C ASP A 194 16.28 -9.11 8.54
N ALA A 195 15.07 -8.97 9.08
CA ALA A 195 14.03 -8.11 8.48
C ALA A 195 14.19 -6.61 8.79
N ASN A 196 15.30 -6.22 9.44
CA ASN A 196 15.84 -4.86 9.32
C ASN A 196 16.34 -4.54 7.89
N SER A 197 16.38 -5.53 6.99
CA SER A 197 16.43 -5.30 5.54
C SER A 197 15.18 -4.51 5.08
N VAL A 198 15.36 -3.20 4.91
CA VAL A 198 14.30 -2.27 4.47
C VAL A 198 13.60 -2.81 3.23
N LEU A 199 12.32 -3.17 3.40
CA LEU A 199 11.45 -3.74 2.37
C LEU A 199 11.43 -2.88 1.10
N ASP A 200 12.19 -3.29 0.09
CA ASP A 200 12.31 -2.58 -1.18
C ASP A 200 11.06 -2.84 -2.03
N MET A 201 10.35 -1.77 -2.38
CA MET A 201 9.17 -1.84 -3.23
C MET A 201 9.51 -2.16 -4.70
N SER A 202 10.80 -2.25 -5.04
CA SER A 202 11.28 -2.78 -6.33
C SER A 202 11.37 -4.32 -6.36
N ASP A 203 11.29 -4.99 -5.20
CA ASP A 203 11.14 -6.44 -5.09
C ASP A 203 9.66 -6.87 -5.33
N PRO A 204 9.40 -7.79 -6.27
CA PRO A 204 8.08 -8.36 -6.50
C PRO A 204 7.45 -9.04 -5.27
N GLU A 205 8.21 -9.71 -4.40
CA GLU A 205 7.65 -10.47 -3.28
C GLU A 205 7.12 -9.54 -2.19
N THR A 206 7.93 -8.55 -1.80
CA THR A 206 7.57 -7.39 -0.98
C THR A 206 6.33 -6.70 -1.53
N PHE A 207 6.28 -6.41 -2.83
CA PHE A 207 5.12 -5.79 -3.46
C PHE A 207 3.86 -6.66 -3.34
N ILE A 208 3.95 -7.98 -3.60
CA ILE A 208 2.81 -8.90 -3.51
C ILE A 208 2.31 -9.01 -2.06
N LEU A 209 3.21 -9.17 -1.08
CA LEU A 209 2.86 -9.23 0.33
C LEU A 209 2.15 -7.95 0.80
N LEU A 210 2.72 -6.78 0.47
CA LEU A 210 2.22 -5.49 0.88
C LEU A 210 0.85 -5.16 0.27
N ASN A 211 0.61 -5.53 -1.00
CA ASN A 211 -0.71 -5.44 -1.62
C ASN A 211 -1.70 -6.41 -0.97
N THR A 212 -1.28 -7.64 -0.63
CA THR A 212 -2.11 -8.64 0.05
C THR A 212 -2.58 -8.15 1.43
N LEU A 213 -1.66 -7.65 2.26
CA LEU A 213 -1.98 -7.05 3.56
C LEU A 213 -2.91 -5.85 3.42
N ARG A 214 -2.61 -4.94 2.47
CA ARG A 214 -3.44 -3.76 2.21
C ARG A 214 -4.88 -4.13 1.83
N ASN A 215 -5.05 -5.14 0.99
CA ASN A 215 -6.38 -5.62 0.58
C ASN A 215 -7.10 -6.32 1.74
N ALA A 216 -6.43 -7.21 2.48
CA ALA A 216 -7.01 -7.90 3.64
C ALA A 216 -7.49 -6.91 4.72
N TYR A 217 -6.71 -5.88 5.02
CA TYR A 217 -7.12 -4.82 5.95
C TYR A 217 -8.24 -3.94 5.40
N PHE A 218 -8.33 -3.75 4.08
CA PHE A 218 -9.46 -3.05 3.46
C PHE A 218 -10.76 -3.86 3.62
N ASP A 219 -10.73 -5.16 3.30
CA ASP A 219 -11.89 -6.05 3.44
C ASP A 219 -12.34 -6.17 4.91
N GLN A 220 -11.40 -6.26 5.85
CA GLN A 220 -11.65 -6.20 7.29
C GLN A 220 -12.28 -4.87 7.74
N SER A 221 -11.79 -3.73 7.21
CA SER A 221 -12.37 -2.40 7.48
C SER A 221 -13.81 -2.30 6.94
N LEU A 222 -14.06 -2.86 5.75
CA LEU A 222 -15.38 -2.89 5.11
C LEU A 222 -16.36 -3.81 5.87
N ARG A 223 -15.88 -4.94 6.38
CA ARG A 223 -16.69 -5.84 7.22
C ARG A 223 -17.11 -5.16 8.53
N LEU A 224 -16.17 -4.58 9.27
CA LEU A 224 -16.48 -3.88 10.52
C LEU A 224 -17.40 -2.68 10.30
N SER A 225 -17.14 -1.86 9.27
CA SER A 225 -18.00 -0.69 8.99
C SER A 225 -19.43 -1.09 8.60
N THR A 226 -19.63 -2.23 7.94
CA THR A 226 -20.97 -2.79 7.73
C THR A 226 -21.62 -3.20 9.05
N LEU A 227 -20.89 -3.91 9.92
CA LEU A 227 -21.41 -4.34 11.23
C LEU A 227 -21.79 -3.17 12.15
N ILE A 228 -21.06 -2.05 12.09
CA ILE A 228 -21.37 -0.83 12.85
C ILE A 228 -22.69 -0.20 12.37
N GLU A 229 -22.87 -0.09 11.05
CA GLU A 229 -24.12 0.41 10.45
C GLU A 229 -25.32 -0.53 10.68
N ASP A 230 -25.11 -1.86 10.72
CA ASP A 230 -26.13 -2.85 11.10
C ASP A 230 -26.61 -2.62 12.55
N GLU A 231 -25.69 -2.43 13.50
CA GLU A 231 -26.01 -2.21 14.91
C GLU A 231 -26.76 -0.88 15.11
N PHE A 232 -26.32 0.20 14.48
CA PHE A 232 -27.07 1.47 14.48
C PHE A 232 -28.48 1.31 13.89
N SER A 233 -28.61 0.61 12.77
CA SER A 233 -29.92 0.32 12.16
C SER A 233 -30.83 -0.49 13.11
N SER A 234 -30.24 -1.38 13.93
CA SER A 234 -31.00 -2.24 14.86
C SER A 234 -31.66 -1.48 16.02
N VAL A 235 -31.11 -0.31 16.40
CA VAL A 235 -31.71 0.60 17.40
C VAL A 235 -32.58 1.70 16.76
N GLY A 236 -32.83 1.63 15.45
CA GLY A 236 -33.69 2.57 14.74
C GLY A 236 -32.99 3.86 14.26
N ARG A 237 -31.66 3.97 14.41
CA ARG A 237 -30.90 5.08 13.80
C ARG A 237 -30.89 4.92 12.29
N ILE A 238 -30.97 6.04 11.56
CA ILE A 238 -30.94 6.02 10.09
C ILE A 238 -29.51 5.74 9.62
N SER A 239 -29.22 4.50 9.21
CA SER A 239 -27.97 4.22 8.51
C SER A 239 -27.96 4.82 7.11
N ARG A 240 -26.83 5.41 6.73
CA ARG A 240 -26.55 5.86 5.35
C ARG A 240 -25.45 5.02 4.69
N GLY A 241 -25.09 3.90 5.33
CA GLY A 241 -24.25 2.82 4.83
C GLY A 241 -22.74 3.04 4.91
N ALA A 242 -21.98 1.95 4.86
CA ALA A 242 -20.53 1.95 4.81
C ALA A 242 -20.00 2.53 3.49
N ARG A 243 -18.99 3.41 3.53
CA ARG A 243 -18.58 4.25 2.38
C ARG A 243 -17.07 4.37 2.19
N GLN A 244 -16.63 4.37 0.93
CA GLN A 244 -15.29 4.86 0.55
C GLN A 244 -15.33 6.36 0.26
N ARG A 245 -14.43 7.14 0.87
CA ARG A 245 -14.33 8.61 0.61
C ARG A 245 -13.43 8.90 -0.60
N ASP A 246 -13.86 8.45 -1.78
CA ASP A 246 -13.08 8.44 -3.03
C ASP A 246 -12.55 9.82 -3.46
N GLU A 247 -13.30 10.90 -3.21
CA GLU A 247 -12.91 12.25 -3.62
C GLU A 247 -11.73 12.79 -2.80
N LYS A 248 -11.83 12.70 -1.48
CA LYS A 248 -10.88 13.19 -0.48
C LYS A 248 -10.59 12.08 0.53
N GLY A 249 -9.44 11.42 0.39
CA GLY A 249 -9.02 10.36 1.31
C GLY A 249 -8.89 10.86 2.75
N ILE A 250 -9.24 10.00 3.71
CA ILE A 250 -9.21 10.32 5.14
C ILE A 250 -7.82 9.96 5.67
N TRP A 251 -7.00 10.97 5.95
CA TRP A 251 -5.58 10.79 6.27
C TRP A 251 -5.33 9.80 7.42
N VAL A 252 -6.07 9.87 8.51
CA VAL A 252 -5.82 8.98 9.66
C VAL A 252 -6.11 7.50 9.34
N LEU A 253 -7.10 7.21 8.48
CA LEU A 253 -7.35 5.86 7.97
C LEU A 253 -6.30 5.42 6.93
N GLN A 254 -5.56 6.36 6.35
CA GLN A 254 -4.47 6.11 5.41
C GLN A 254 -3.10 6.00 6.09
N ALA A 255 -2.84 6.67 7.21
CA ALA A 255 -1.54 6.65 7.90
C ALA A 255 -1.43 5.55 8.97
N THR A 256 -2.54 4.87 9.27
CA THR A 256 -2.63 3.75 10.21
C THR A 256 -2.28 2.43 9.53
N ALA A 257 -1.51 1.55 10.17
CA ALA A 257 -1.00 0.32 9.57
C ALA A 257 -1.81 -0.95 9.92
N MET A 258 -3.11 -0.79 10.14
CA MET A 258 -4.05 -1.85 10.52
C MET A 258 -5.42 -1.64 9.85
N PRO A 259 -6.40 -2.56 9.98
CA PRO A 259 -7.81 -2.29 9.64
C PRO A 259 -8.29 -1.00 10.33
N SER A 260 -8.98 -0.14 9.60
CA SER A 260 -9.27 1.22 10.06
C SER A 260 -10.60 1.75 9.54
N VAL A 261 -11.48 2.16 10.47
CA VAL A 261 -12.78 2.78 10.17
C VAL A 261 -12.89 4.17 10.81
N LEU A 262 -13.67 5.06 10.21
CA LEU A 262 -14.12 6.33 10.82
C LEU A 262 -15.64 6.30 10.92
N VAL A 263 -16.19 6.42 12.12
CA VAL A 263 -17.63 6.37 12.39
C VAL A 263 -18.17 7.79 12.56
N GLU A 264 -19.03 8.23 11.64
CA GLU A 264 -19.81 9.46 11.82
C GLU A 264 -21.10 9.12 12.59
N LEU A 265 -21.23 9.55 13.85
CA LEU A 265 -22.32 9.16 14.78
C LEU A 265 -23.71 9.72 14.41
N GLY A 266 -23.74 10.77 13.60
CA GLY A 266 -24.91 11.57 13.27
C GLY A 266 -24.51 12.94 12.75
N PHE A 267 -25.47 13.82 12.50
CA PHE A 267 -25.23 15.16 11.94
C PHE A 267 -25.39 16.26 13.00
N ILE A 268 -24.31 16.65 13.68
CA ILE A 268 -24.32 17.71 14.72
C ILE A 268 -24.85 19.07 14.23
N SER A 269 -24.92 19.27 12.90
CA SER A 269 -25.57 20.42 12.25
C SER A 269 -27.11 20.47 12.37
N ASN A 270 -27.75 19.37 12.78
CA ASN A 270 -29.19 19.21 12.92
C ASN A 270 -29.54 19.21 14.43
N PRO A 271 -30.44 20.08 14.92
CA PRO A 271 -30.77 20.17 16.35
C PRO A 271 -31.21 18.84 16.98
N GLU A 272 -32.03 18.03 16.30
CA GLU A 272 -32.53 16.76 16.85
C GLU A 272 -31.40 15.72 17.01
N GLU A 273 -30.44 15.73 16.08
CA GLU A 273 -29.23 14.90 16.15
C GLU A 273 -28.26 15.45 17.21
N GLU A 274 -28.16 16.78 17.36
CA GLU A 274 -27.33 17.42 18.40
C GLU A 274 -27.83 17.10 19.81
N ASP A 275 -29.14 17.25 20.06
CA ASP A 275 -29.78 16.93 21.34
C ASP A 275 -29.57 15.44 21.68
N TYR A 276 -29.74 14.53 20.70
CA TYR A 276 -29.42 13.10 20.86
C TYR A 276 -27.93 12.87 21.19
N LEU A 277 -27.01 13.46 20.41
CA LEU A 277 -25.56 13.22 20.51
C LEU A 277 -24.95 13.77 21.82
N ASN A 278 -25.57 14.78 22.42
CA ASN A 278 -25.18 15.31 23.74
C ASN A 278 -25.92 14.62 24.91
N SER A 279 -26.96 13.83 24.63
CA SER A 279 -27.68 13.09 25.68
C SER A 279 -26.86 11.90 26.18
N ALA A 280 -26.84 11.67 27.50
CA ALA A 280 -26.16 10.52 28.08
C ALA A 280 -26.68 9.17 27.53
N SER A 281 -27.98 9.09 27.21
CA SER A 281 -28.60 7.94 26.54
C SER A 281 -28.09 7.74 25.12
N GLY A 282 -28.04 8.79 24.29
CA GLY A 282 -27.59 8.70 22.89
C GLY A 282 -26.10 8.43 22.75
N GLN A 283 -25.28 9.00 23.65
CA GLN A 283 -23.86 8.65 23.77
C GLN A 283 -23.68 7.17 24.15
N GLN A 284 -24.42 6.69 25.15
CA GLN A 284 -24.32 5.32 25.64
C GLN A 284 -24.88 4.30 24.63
N GLU A 285 -25.93 4.64 23.88
CA GLU A 285 -26.45 3.85 22.77
C GLU A 285 -25.43 3.76 21.62
N ALA A 286 -24.82 4.88 21.23
CA ALA A 286 -23.80 4.91 20.19
C ALA A 286 -22.56 4.09 20.58
N ALA A 287 -22.07 4.25 21.81
CA ALA A 287 -20.99 3.44 22.35
C ALA A 287 -21.35 1.94 22.38
N ASN A 288 -22.58 1.59 22.75
CA ASN A 288 -23.07 0.21 22.75
C ASN A 288 -23.17 -0.38 21.32
N CYS A 289 -23.62 0.38 20.33
CA CYS A 289 -23.70 -0.09 18.94
C CYS A 289 -22.30 -0.42 18.39
N ILE A 290 -21.34 0.50 18.58
CA ILE A 290 -19.95 0.27 18.15
C ILE A 290 -19.33 -0.91 18.93
N PHE A 291 -19.57 -1.02 20.24
CA PHE A 291 -19.11 -2.15 21.05
C PHE A 291 -19.67 -3.50 20.57
N LYS A 292 -20.98 -3.60 20.31
CA LYS A 292 -21.60 -4.83 19.78
C LYS A 292 -21.01 -5.21 18.42
N ALA A 293 -20.79 -4.24 17.54
CA ALA A 293 -20.17 -4.47 16.23
C ALA A 293 -18.72 -4.97 16.35
N ILE A 294 -17.92 -4.38 17.24
CA ILE A 294 -16.56 -4.86 17.58
C ILE A 294 -16.61 -6.30 18.12
N LYS A 295 -17.53 -6.61 19.03
CA LYS A 295 -17.67 -7.95 19.59
C LYS A 295 -18.03 -8.97 18.51
N ARG A 296 -19.06 -8.68 17.68
CA ARG A 296 -19.43 -9.50 16.51
C ARG A 296 -18.25 -9.69 15.56
N TYR A 297 -17.47 -8.64 15.30
CA TYR A 297 -16.28 -8.70 14.45
C TYR A 297 -15.18 -9.60 15.05
N LYS A 298 -14.91 -9.50 16.35
CA LYS A 298 -13.96 -10.38 17.06
C LYS A 298 -14.42 -11.85 17.05
N ASP A 299 -15.72 -12.09 17.30
CA ASP A 299 -16.31 -13.41 17.26
C ASP A 299 -16.27 -14.02 15.84
N GLU A 300 -16.44 -13.20 14.79
CA GLU A 300 -16.28 -13.60 13.40
C GLU A 300 -14.82 -13.94 13.04
N LEU A 301 -13.84 -13.13 13.46
CA LEU A 301 -12.42 -13.45 13.30
C LEU A 301 -12.07 -14.77 14.01
N GLY A 302 -12.49 -14.93 15.27
CA GLY A 302 -12.23 -16.12 16.08
C GLY A 302 -12.85 -17.40 15.54
N ARG A 303 -13.96 -17.33 14.80
CA ARG A 303 -14.57 -18.49 14.13
C ARG A 303 -13.76 -19.05 12.95
N TYR A 304 -12.77 -18.31 12.45
CA TYR A 304 -11.81 -18.82 11.45
C TYR A 304 -10.52 -19.40 12.08
N SER A 305 -10.37 -19.29 13.41
CA SER A 305 -9.36 -20.01 14.20
C SER A 305 -9.98 -21.30 14.76
N THR A 306 -9.25 -22.41 14.67
CA THR A 306 -9.77 -23.73 15.06
C THR A 306 -9.81 -23.93 16.59
N PRO A 307 -10.65 -24.85 17.11
CA PRO A 307 -10.88 -25.00 18.57
C PRO A 307 -9.68 -25.48 19.41
N GLU A 308 -8.54 -25.80 18.79
CA GLU A 308 -7.36 -26.39 19.42
C GLU A 308 -6.72 -25.46 20.47
N ASP A 309 -6.84 -24.14 20.30
CA ASP A 309 -6.34 -23.11 21.21
C ASP A 309 -7.14 -23.02 22.54
N ARG A 310 -8.13 -23.91 22.76
CA ARG A 310 -9.01 -23.92 23.94
C ARG A 310 -8.52 -24.82 25.08
N GLN A 311 -7.33 -25.43 24.97
CA GLN A 311 -6.75 -26.32 25.99
C GLN A 311 -5.62 -25.69 26.84
N VAL A 312 -5.74 -24.40 27.21
CA VAL A 312 -4.93 -23.82 28.30
C VAL A 312 -5.83 -23.07 29.29
N ALA A 313 -6.49 -23.84 30.15
CA ALA A 313 -7.18 -23.35 31.34
C ALA A 313 -6.84 -24.25 32.54
N PRO A 314 -5.82 -23.91 33.35
CA PRO A 314 -5.56 -24.58 34.61
C PRO A 314 -6.71 -24.31 35.58
N ALA A 315 -7.34 -25.36 36.09
CA ALA A 315 -8.31 -25.23 37.16
C ALA A 315 -7.57 -25.07 38.52
N THR A 316 -8.04 -24.12 39.32
CA THR A 316 -7.95 -24.05 40.79
C THR A 316 -6.88 -24.89 41.52
N GLU A 317 -5.90 -24.19 42.09
CA GLU A 317 -5.41 -24.50 43.44
C GLU A 317 -5.53 -23.24 44.32
N GLN A 318 -5.75 -23.42 45.62
CA GLN A 318 -5.88 -22.34 46.61
C GLN A 318 -4.92 -22.57 47.78
N SER A 319 -3.98 -21.65 47.99
CA SER A 319 -3.51 -21.27 49.34
C SER A 319 -2.66 -19.99 49.31
N ASN A 320 -2.76 -19.21 50.39
CA ASN A 320 -2.07 -17.93 50.58
C ASN A 320 -0.53 -18.04 50.56
N VAL A 321 0.16 -16.91 50.32
CA VAL A 321 0.91 -16.15 51.36
C VAL A 321 1.30 -14.76 50.81
N GLU A 322 0.84 -13.72 51.52
CA GLU A 322 1.44 -12.40 51.81
C GLU A 322 2.09 -11.51 50.71
N ALA A 323 2.11 -10.20 50.95
CA ALA A 323 2.51 -9.18 49.96
C ALA A 323 3.60 -8.23 50.46
N THR A 324 4.56 -7.89 49.59
CA THR A 324 5.48 -6.75 49.74
C THR A 324 5.68 -6.02 48.41
N PRO A 325 5.92 -4.69 48.40
CA PRO A 325 5.98 -3.88 47.18
C PRO A 325 7.39 -3.79 46.58
N ILE A 326 7.49 -3.67 45.26
CA ILE A 326 8.74 -3.35 44.55
C ILE A 326 8.65 -1.94 43.95
N SER A 327 9.73 -1.16 44.11
CA SER A 327 9.79 0.28 43.80
C SER A 327 10.17 0.58 42.34
N TYR A 328 9.76 1.75 41.84
CA TYR A 328 10.14 2.26 40.53
C TYR A 328 11.46 3.04 40.58
N ASN A 329 12.42 2.70 39.71
CA ASN A 329 13.66 3.46 39.53
C ASN A 329 13.55 4.49 38.39
N THR A 330 13.81 5.76 38.70
CA THR A 330 13.72 6.88 37.76
C THR A 330 15.02 7.07 36.96
N PRO A 331 14.97 7.29 35.62
CA PRO A 331 16.16 7.64 34.83
C PRO A 331 16.76 9.00 35.24
N ARG A 332 18.09 9.08 35.38
CA ARG A 332 18.80 10.27 35.88
C ARG A 332 19.41 11.09 34.73
N SER A 333 19.12 12.39 34.69
CA SER A 333 19.66 13.35 33.71
C SER A 333 21.12 13.76 34.01
N ARG A 334 21.90 14.09 32.96
CA ARG A 334 22.93 15.16 32.99
C ARG A 334 23.36 15.64 31.59
N ASN A 335 23.96 16.83 31.53
CA ASN A 335 24.17 17.65 30.33
C ASN A 335 25.65 17.78 29.89
N ASN A 336 25.85 18.33 28.68
CA ASN A 336 27.14 18.64 28.03
C ASN A 336 28.01 19.69 28.75
N SER A 337 29.35 19.60 28.60
CA SER A 337 30.24 20.79 28.62
C SER A 337 31.65 20.62 27.98
N ARG A 338 31.79 21.08 26.72
CA ARG A 338 32.91 21.86 26.10
C ARG A 338 34.34 21.30 25.84
N LYS A 339 34.99 21.99 24.87
CA LYS A 339 36.32 21.89 24.19
C LYS A 339 37.25 23.07 24.66
N PRO A 340 38.51 23.34 24.19
CA PRO A 340 39.20 23.11 22.88
C PRO A 340 40.44 22.18 23.01
N ALA A 341 41.56 22.16 22.27
CA ALA A 341 42.20 22.87 21.11
C ALA A 341 42.95 21.81 20.23
N VAL A 342 43.53 21.94 19.01
CA VAL A 342 44.01 22.96 18.03
C VAL A 342 45.55 23.16 17.94
N THR A 343 46.16 22.61 16.86
CA THR A 343 47.39 23.10 16.17
C THR A 343 47.41 22.60 14.70
N THR A 344 48.41 22.93 13.86
CA THR A 344 48.25 23.15 12.39
C THR A 344 49.13 22.33 11.41
N LYS A 345 48.83 22.41 10.09
CA LYS A 345 49.64 21.93 8.91
C LYS A 345 50.72 22.96 8.47
N PRO A 346 51.72 22.62 7.59
CA PRO A 346 51.60 22.54 6.10
C PRO A 346 52.20 21.23 5.49
N GLN A 347 52.25 20.86 4.19
CA GLN A 347 51.67 21.32 2.89
C GLN A 347 52.62 21.83 1.75
N ALA A 348 53.05 20.92 0.85
CA ALA A 348 53.62 21.11 -0.52
C ALA A 348 53.43 19.76 -1.30
N THR A 349 53.09 19.59 -2.60
CA THR A 349 53.59 20.06 -3.92
C THR A 349 55.04 19.59 -4.24
N THR A 350 55.41 19.06 -5.43
CA THR A 350 54.82 19.14 -6.79
C THR A 350 55.32 18.04 -7.76
N GLY A 351 54.59 17.79 -8.86
CA GLY A 351 55.04 17.14 -10.12
C GLY A 351 55.15 15.60 -10.16
N THR A 352 55.31 14.91 -11.30
CA THR A 352 54.99 15.09 -12.74
C THR A 352 55.39 13.76 -13.45
N ALA A 353 54.96 13.53 -14.70
CA ALA A 353 55.23 12.34 -15.54
C ALA A 353 56.75 11.93 -15.62
N THR A 354 57.15 10.69 -15.98
CA THR A 354 56.82 10.03 -17.27
C THR A 354 57.05 8.50 -17.27
N ARG A 355 56.47 7.85 -18.29
CA ARG A 355 56.44 6.41 -18.62
C ARG A 355 57.65 5.97 -19.47
N GLN A 356 58.29 4.86 -19.12
CA GLN A 356 59.03 4.01 -20.07
C GLN A 356 58.65 2.52 -19.92
N VAL A 357 59.09 1.69 -20.87
CA VAL A 357 58.69 0.27 -21.04
C VAL A 357 59.88 -0.51 -21.58
N ALA A 358 60.19 -1.67 -21.00
CA ALA A 358 61.01 -2.71 -21.62
C ALA A 358 60.49 -4.11 -21.22
N SER A 359 60.45 -5.01 -22.21
CA SER A 359 60.43 -6.46 -22.05
C SER A 359 61.88 -6.97 -21.88
N SER A 360 62.20 -8.22 -21.52
CA SER A 360 61.45 -9.48 -21.27
C SER A 360 62.14 -10.21 -20.07
N ASP A 361 61.57 -11.20 -19.38
CA ASP A 361 61.48 -12.59 -19.86
C ASP A 361 60.65 -13.54 -18.96
N LYS A 362 60.57 -14.81 -19.34
CA LYS A 362 59.82 -15.87 -18.64
C LYS A 362 60.63 -16.59 -17.56
N SER A 363 59.97 -16.97 -16.47
CA SER A 363 60.21 -18.24 -15.76
C SER A 363 58.96 -18.65 -14.94
N ASP A 364 58.80 -19.94 -14.69
CA ASP A 364 57.50 -20.53 -14.38
C ASP A 364 57.09 -20.50 -12.90
N ARG A 365 55.81 -20.21 -12.66
CA ARG A 365 55.04 -20.73 -11.54
C ARG A 365 53.69 -21.24 -12.04
N PRO A 366 53.18 -22.39 -11.57
CA PRO A 366 51.90 -22.91 -12.01
C PRO A 366 50.77 -21.94 -11.65
N ALA A 367 49.99 -21.53 -12.66
CA ALA A 367 48.93 -20.56 -12.49
C ALA A 367 47.83 -21.08 -11.56
N ALA A 368 47.62 -20.40 -10.43
CA ALA A 368 46.49 -20.70 -9.54
C ALA A 368 45.17 -20.56 -10.31
N LYS A 369 44.30 -21.58 -10.24
CA LYS A 369 43.01 -21.59 -10.95
C LYS A 369 42.20 -20.35 -10.58
N ASN A 370 41.95 -19.48 -11.55
CA ASN A 370 41.26 -18.22 -11.38
C ASN A 370 39.82 -18.47 -10.88
N PRO A 371 39.42 -18.01 -9.67
CA PRO A 371 38.11 -18.32 -9.11
C PRO A 371 36.97 -17.47 -9.69
N TYR A 372 37.28 -16.48 -10.53
CA TYR A 372 36.31 -15.58 -11.15
C TYR A 372 35.97 -16.04 -12.57
N LYS A 373 34.67 -16.11 -12.89
CA LYS A 373 34.12 -16.70 -14.12
C LYS A 373 33.44 -15.70 -15.06
N TYR A 374 33.10 -14.51 -14.56
CA TYR A 374 32.33 -13.52 -15.31
C TYR A 374 32.94 -12.12 -15.16
N ASP A 375 32.88 -11.33 -16.23
CA ASP A 375 33.37 -9.96 -16.31
C ASP A 375 32.26 -9.03 -16.83
N VAL A 376 32.24 -7.76 -16.42
CA VAL A 376 31.29 -6.76 -16.94
C VAL A 376 32.00 -5.76 -17.85
N GLN A 377 31.77 -5.85 -19.15
CA GLN A 377 32.21 -4.81 -20.09
C GLN A 377 31.33 -3.56 -19.90
N LEU A 378 31.94 -2.42 -19.57
CA LEU A 378 31.25 -1.14 -19.42
C LEU A 378 30.98 -0.47 -20.78
N LEU A 379 32.02 -0.38 -21.60
CA LEU A 379 32.03 0.33 -22.88
C LEU A 379 33.25 -0.05 -23.73
N VAL A 380 33.16 0.23 -25.03
CA VAL A 380 34.28 0.29 -25.97
C VAL A 380 34.33 1.71 -26.55
N SER A 381 35.50 2.34 -26.52
CA SER A 381 35.67 3.74 -26.96
C SER A 381 37.05 3.97 -27.58
N ASP A 382 37.08 4.79 -28.63
CA ASP A 382 38.26 5.44 -29.18
C ASP A 382 38.93 6.41 -28.18
N LYS A 383 38.12 7.17 -27.43
CA LYS A 383 38.59 8.04 -26.35
C LYS A 383 39.24 7.20 -25.25
N LYS A 384 40.48 7.57 -24.91
CA LYS A 384 41.30 6.93 -23.90
C LYS A 384 41.01 7.52 -22.52
N TYR A 385 40.43 6.73 -21.63
CA TYR A 385 40.20 7.07 -20.22
C TYR A 385 41.33 6.49 -19.34
N THR A 386 41.63 7.18 -18.24
CA THR A 386 42.40 6.67 -17.10
C THR A 386 41.51 5.75 -16.24
N ARG A 387 42.08 5.04 -15.25
CA ARG A 387 41.29 4.21 -14.32
C ARG A 387 40.42 5.10 -13.40
N ASP A 388 40.95 6.28 -13.09
CA ASP A 388 40.46 7.26 -12.12
C ASP A 388 39.67 8.39 -12.80
N ALA A 389 39.22 8.15 -14.04
CA ALA A 389 38.42 9.10 -14.81
C ALA A 389 37.03 9.23 -14.17
N ALA A 390 36.51 10.46 -14.01
CA ALA A 390 35.30 10.76 -13.25
C ALA A 390 34.04 9.94 -13.60
N ILE A 391 33.94 9.40 -14.82
CA ILE A 391 32.89 8.46 -15.24
C ILE A 391 32.89 7.13 -14.45
N PHE A 392 34.04 6.74 -13.90
CA PHE A 392 34.26 5.50 -13.17
C PHE A 392 34.21 5.67 -11.65
N ASN A 393 34.32 6.90 -11.12
CA ASN A 393 34.43 7.16 -9.67
C ASN A 393 33.22 6.70 -8.84
N LYS A 394 32.10 6.32 -9.49
CA LYS A 394 30.91 5.73 -8.84
C LYS A 394 30.87 4.20 -8.88
N LEU A 395 31.80 3.56 -9.59
CA LEU A 395 32.01 2.11 -9.63
C LEU A 395 33.03 1.74 -8.56
N ARG A 396 32.67 0.84 -7.63
CA ARG A 396 33.61 0.31 -6.63
C ARG A 396 34.31 -0.92 -7.18
N GLY A 397 35.63 -1.02 -7.01
CA GLY A 397 36.44 -2.16 -7.47
C GLY A 397 37.22 -1.91 -8.76
N THR A 398 38.06 -2.88 -9.13
CA THR A 398 39.09 -2.72 -10.17
C THR A 398 38.51 -2.58 -11.58
N ILE A 399 39.07 -1.66 -12.37
CA ILE A 399 38.76 -1.50 -13.80
C ILE A 399 39.99 -1.85 -14.65
N ARG A 400 39.81 -2.83 -15.54
CA ARG A 400 40.78 -3.22 -16.57
C ARG A 400 40.49 -2.48 -17.87
N LYS A 401 41.55 -2.25 -18.66
CA LYS A 401 41.48 -1.67 -20.00
C LYS A 401 42.27 -2.52 -20.96
N GLU A 402 41.60 -2.99 -22.00
CA GLU A 402 42.16 -3.77 -23.11
C GLU A 402 42.18 -2.91 -24.37
N GLN A 403 43.16 -3.13 -25.24
CA GLN A 403 43.24 -2.45 -26.53
C GLN A 403 42.71 -3.38 -27.63
N VAL A 404 41.70 -2.92 -28.36
CA VAL A 404 41.04 -3.68 -29.44
C VAL A 404 41.51 -3.11 -30.77
N VAL A 405 42.18 -3.93 -31.57
CA VAL A 405 42.58 -3.62 -32.94
C VAL A 405 41.53 -4.16 -33.89
N MET A 406 41.04 -3.33 -34.80
CA MET A 406 40.16 -3.74 -35.90
C MET A 406 40.82 -3.44 -37.25
N ASN A 407 40.94 -4.47 -38.08
CA ASN A 407 41.32 -4.54 -39.49
C ASN A 407 42.02 -3.32 -40.12
N SER A 408 43.35 -3.45 -40.32
CA SER A 408 44.18 -2.81 -41.36
C SER A 408 44.26 -1.27 -41.45
N ARG A 409 43.38 -0.52 -40.79
CA ARG A 409 43.46 0.94 -40.63
C ARG A 409 43.55 1.24 -39.14
N LYS A 410 44.64 1.90 -38.71
CA LYS A 410 45.05 2.04 -37.28
C LYS A 410 44.06 2.86 -36.43
N VAL A 411 42.93 2.27 -36.04
CA VAL A 411 41.96 2.86 -35.09
C VAL A 411 42.08 2.15 -33.74
N ASN A 412 42.84 2.74 -32.82
CA ASN A 412 43.04 2.19 -31.48
C ASN A 412 41.79 2.40 -30.61
N LYS A 413 40.94 1.37 -30.51
CA LYS A 413 39.82 1.37 -29.55
C LYS A 413 40.23 0.71 -28.24
N TYR A 414 39.60 1.14 -27.16
CA TYR A 414 39.83 0.64 -25.81
C TYR A 414 38.54 0.05 -25.24
N LYS A 415 38.60 -1.20 -24.79
CA LYS A 415 37.54 -1.92 -24.06
C LYS A 415 37.78 -1.73 -22.56
N TYR A 416 36.73 -1.39 -21.82
CA TYR A 416 36.81 -1.17 -20.37
C TYR A 416 35.96 -2.21 -19.66
N ILE A 417 36.59 -2.97 -18.76
CA ILE A 417 35.97 -4.04 -17.98
C ILE A 417 36.00 -3.68 -16.51
N TRP A 418 34.89 -3.87 -15.82
CA TRP A 418 34.75 -3.64 -14.39
C TRP A 418 34.57 -4.95 -13.62
N GLY A 419 35.38 -5.11 -12.58
CA GLY A 419 35.38 -6.28 -11.71
C GLY A 419 35.87 -7.56 -12.38
N SER A 420 35.74 -8.64 -11.62
CA SER A 420 35.65 -10.03 -12.07
C SER A 420 34.89 -10.76 -10.96
N PHE A 421 33.91 -11.58 -11.32
CA PHE A 421 32.86 -12.06 -10.41
C PHE A 421 32.84 -13.59 -10.38
N LYS A 422 32.57 -14.18 -9.21
CA LYS A 422 32.59 -15.64 -9.02
C LYS A 422 31.28 -16.28 -9.45
N SER A 423 30.16 -15.55 -9.32
CA SER A 423 28.83 -16.04 -9.70
C SER A 423 28.17 -15.20 -10.80
N HIS A 424 27.24 -15.83 -11.52
CA HIS A 424 26.45 -15.17 -12.56
C HIS A 424 25.50 -14.10 -11.98
N SER A 425 24.99 -14.32 -10.76
CA SER A 425 24.10 -13.39 -10.06
C SER A 425 24.82 -12.10 -9.70
N GLU A 426 25.97 -12.21 -9.04
CA GLU A 426 26.88 -11.11 -8.69
C GLU A 426 27.25 -10.25 -9.90
N ALA A 427 27.65 -10.89 -11.01
CA ALA A 427 27.97 -10.22 -12.26
C ALA A 427 26.77 -9.53 -12.93
N THR A 428 25.56 -10.12 -12.80
CA THR A 428 24.32 -9.54 -13.32
C THR A 428 23.85 -8.34 -12.49
N ALA A 429 24.05 -8.37 -11.18
CA ALA A 429 23.83 -7.22 -10.31
C ALA A 429 24.76 -6.05 -10.66
N ALA A 430 26.07 -6.32 -10.85
CA ALA A 430 27.03 -5.33 -11.33
C ALA A 430 26.63 -4.78 -12.72
N LEU A 431 26.24 -5.64 -13.67
CA LEU A 431 25.74 -5.21 -14.99
C LEU A 431 24.53 -4.25 -14.88
N ARG A 432 23.61 -4.50 -13.95
CA ARG A 432 22.44 -3.64 -13.68
C ARG A 432 22.87 -2.28 -13.11
N GLN A 433 23.79 -2.28 -12.16
CA GLN A 433 24.36 -1.06 -11.56
C GLN A 433 25.12 -0.21 -12.59
N ALA A 434 25.92 -0.83 -13.45
CA ALA A 434 26.62 -0.13 -14.55
C ALA A 434 25.63 0.56 -15.50
N LYS A 435 24.53 -0.11 -15.87
CA LYS A 435 23.48 0.47 -16.72
C LYS A 435 22.75 1.65 -16.07
N GLN A 436 22.46 1.57 -14.77
CA GLN A 436 21.89 2.68 -13.98
C GLN A 436 22.86 3.88 -13.89
N LEU A 437 24.16 3.64 -13.74
CA LEU A 437 25.20 4.68 -13.72
C LEU A 437 25.52 5.29 -15.09
N GLY A 438 24.80 4.90 -16.14
CA GLY A 438 24.88 5.51 -17.48
C GLY A 438 25.54 4.65 -18.55
N PHE A 439 26.15 3.51 -18.19
CA PHE A 439 26.76 2.56 -19.14
C PHE A 439 25.68 1.70 -19.81
N ARG A 440 24.78 2.34 -20.58
CA ARG A 440 23.60 1.71 -21.21
C ARG A 440 23.97 0.53 -22.13
N LYS A 441 25.17 0.56 -22.73
CA LYS A 441 25.73 -0.50 -23.59
C LYS A 441 26.63 -1.50 -22.84
N ALA A 442 26.55 -1.58 -21.52
CA ALA A 442 27.30 -2.59 -20.77
C ALA A 442 26.78 -4.01 -21.09
N THR A 443 27.70 -4.99 -21.09
CA THR A 443 27.42 -6.40 -21.44
C THR A 443 28.17 -7.34 -20.48
N LEU A 444 27.59 -8.52 -20.22
CA LEU A 444 28.26 -9.59 -19.48
C LEU A 444 29.19 -10.38 -20.42
N MET A 445 30.43 -10.60 -20.01
CA MET A 445 31.40 -11.45 -20.70
C MET A 445 31.54 -12.78 -19.95
N GLY A 446 31.56 -13.89 -20.69
CA GLY A 446 32.12 -15.16 -20.23
C GLY A 446 33.65 -15.17 -20.38
N GLN A 447 34.33 -16.11 -19.72
CA GLN A 447 35.79 -16.16 -19.70
C GLN A 447 36.41 -16.50 -21.06
N ASP A 448 35.65 -17.13 -21.96
CA ASP A 448 36.08 -17.55 -23.31
C ASP A 448 35.93 -16.43 -24.38
N ASN A 449 35.73 -15.18 -23.96
CA ASN A 449 35.54 -13.97 -24.79
C ASN A 449 34.36 -13.95 -25.77
N GLU A 450 33.58 -15.02 -25.91
CA GLU A 450 32.29 -14.95 -26.61
C GLU A 450 31.31 -14.02 -25.84
N GLU A 451 30.56 -13.22 -26.60
CA GLU A 451 29.42 -12.48 -26.07
C GLU A 451 28.32 -13.49 -25.74
N VAL A 452 27.89 -13.57 -24.47
CA VAL A 452 26.98 -14.62 -23.99
C VAL A 452 25.57 -14.39 -24.54
N GLN A 453 25.34 -14.82 -25.78
CA GLN A 453 24.02 -14.86 -26.40
C GLN A 453 23.14 -15.86 -25.65
N LEU A 454 21.90 -15.48 -25.38
CA LEU A 454 20.91 -16.34 -24.72
C LEU A 454 20.38 -17.41 -25.70
N ALA A 455 21.23 -18.40 -26.01
CA ALA A 455 20.86 -19.57 -26.77
C ALA A 455 19.83 -20.40 -25.99
N ALA A 456 18.64 -20.57 -26.56
CA ALA A 456 17.50 -21.20 -25.88
C ALA A 456 17.62 -22.74 -25.84
N ALA A 457 18.39 -23.25 -24.88
CA ALA A 457 18.45 -24.68 -24.58
C ALA A 457 17.10 -25.20 -24.05
N LYS A 458 16.37 -25.94 -24.90
CA LYS A 458 15.08 -26.55 -24.54
C LYS A 458 15.30 -27.78 -23.64
N SER A 459 14.87 -27.69 -22.38
CA SER A 459 14.59 -28.86 -21.54
C SER A 459 13.10 -28.94 -21.22
N SER A 460 12.57 -30.15 -21.05
CA SER A 460 11.15 -30.44 -21.26
C SER A 460 10.28 -30.38 -19.99
N VAL A 461 9.78 -29.19 -19.65
CA VAL A 461 8.59 -29.02 -18.81
C VAL A 461 7.62 -28.05 -19.50
N ARG A 462 6.36 -28.45 -19.68
CA ARG A 462 5.36 -27.69 -20.44
C ARG A 462 4.58 -26.67 -19.60
N THR A 463 5.29 -25.89 -18.78
CA THR A 463 4.72 -24.75 -18.05
C THR A 463 4.78 -23.49 -18.91
N SER A 464 3.77 -23.30 -19.77
CA SER A 464 3.60 -22.07 -20.54
C SER A 464 3.19 -20.92 -19.62
N ILE A 465 4.17 -20.24 -19.00
CA ILE A 465 3.96 -18.93 -18.38
C ILE A 465 3.52 -17.99 -19.52
N PRO A 466 2.28 -17.46 -19.51
CA PRO A 466 1.83 -16.59 -20.57
C PRO A 466 2.64 -15.29 -20.54
N LYS A 467 3.09 -14.82 -21.72
CA LYS A 467 3.43 -13.40 -21.86
C LYS A 467 2.14 -12.62 -21.58
N VAL A 468 2.04 -12.03 -20.39
CA VAL A 468 0.91 -11.16 -20.01
C VAL A 468 0.97 -9.89 -20.86
N SER A 469 0.38 -10.01 -22.03
CA SER A 469 -0.02 -8.89 -22.89
C SER A 469 -1.11 -8.13 -22.14
N PHE A 470 -0.72 -7.15 -21.32
CA PHE A 470 -1.64 -6.15 -20.78
C PHE A 470 -2.32 -5.43 -21.94
N ARG A 471 -3.48 -5.92 -22.37
CA ARG A 471 -4.40 -5.12 -23.17
C ARG A 471 -5.05 -4.14 -22.22
N TYR A 472 -5.03 -2.89 -22.62
CA TYR A 472 -5.72 -1.83 -21.92
C TYR A 472 -7.01 -1.58 -22.68
N ASP A 473 -8.13 -1.52 -21.97
CA ASP A 473 -9.44 -1.31 -22.55
C ASP A 473 -10.16 -0.17 -21.78
N VAL A 474 -11.21 0.40 -22.35
CA VAL A 474 -11.94 1.55 -21.77
C VAL A 474 -13.41 1.19 -21.62
N GLN A 475 -13.87 1.00 -20.39
CA GLN A 475 -15.30 0.88 -20.09
C GLN A 475 -15.96 2.24 -20.34
N LEU A 476 -16.97 2.27 -21.21
CA LEU A 476 -17.69 3.47 -21.60
C LEU A 476 -18.88 3.74 -20.67
N LEU A 477 -19.72 2.71 -20.46
CA LEU A 477 -20.94 2.78 -19.66
C LEU A 477 -21.44 1.38 -19.26
N VAL A 478 -22.37 1.35 -18.31
CA VAL A 478 -23.20 0.18 -17.97
C VAL A 478 -24.65 0.64 -17.89
N THR A 479 -25.58 -0.10 -18.50
CA THR A 479 -26.99 0.31 -18.66
C THR A 479 -27.91 -0.90 -18.87
N ASP A 480 -29.17 -0.73 -18.54
CA ASP A 480 -30.29 -1.52 -19.04
C ASP A 480 -30.43 -1.49 -20.59
N LYS A 481 -30.20 -0.34 -21.23
CA LYS A 481 -30.47 -0.12 -22.67
C LYS A 481 -29.48 -0.82 -23.61
N ARG A 482 -30.00 -1.59 -24.57
CA ARG A 482 -29.21 -2.29 -25.59
C ARG A 482 -28.91 -1.41 -26.81
N TYR A 483 -27.76 -0.73 -26.79
CA TYR A 483 -27.19 -0.07 -27.97
C TYR A 483 -26.55 -1.08 -28.95
N THR A 484 -26.66 -0.80 -30.26
CA THR A 484 -25.94 -1.47 -31.35
C THR A 484 -24.55 -0.86 -31.56
N ARG A 485 -23.67 -1.53 -32.33
CA ARG A 485 -22.34 -0.97 -32.68
C ARG A 485 -22.41 0.32 -33.50
N SER A 486 -23.50 0.52 -34.26
CA SER A 486 -23.78 1.72 -35.06
C SER A 486 -24.60 2.79 -34.34
N ALA A 487 -24.90 2.61 -33.05
CA ALA A 487 -25.68 3.58 -32.29
C ALA A 487 -24.99 4.96 -32.26
N THR A 488 -25.77 6.03 -32.44
CA THR A 488 -25.27 7.42 -32.55
C THR A 488 -24.43 7.87 -31.36
N ILE A 489 -24.64 7.29 -30.17
CA ILE A 489 -23.83 7.51 -28.97
C ILE A 489 -22.35 7.13 -29.15
N PHE A 490 -22.04 6.17 -30.04
CA PHE A 490 -20.67 5.70 -30.30
C PHE A 490 -20.01 6.34 -31.53
N LYS A 491 -20.71 7.19 -32.30
CA LYS A 491 -20.26 7.70 -33.61
C LYS A 491 -18.87 8.36 -33.59
N ASP A 492 -18.52 8.99 -32.47
CA ASP A 492 -17.26 9.73 -32.30
C ASP A 492 -16.11 8.85 -31.80
N LEU A 493 -16.37 7.58 -31.46
CA LEU A 493 -15.38 6.59 -31.03
C LEU A 493 -14.95 5.74 -32.22
N ARG A 494 -13.65 5.72 -32.53
CA ARG A 494 -13.10 4.93 -33.65
C ARG A 494 -12.38 3.70 -33.09
N GLY A 495 -12.95 2.51 -33.29
CA GLY A 495 -12.33 1.24 -32.92
C GLY A 495 -13.36 0.15 -32.64
N THR A 496 -12.93 -0.96 -32.04
CA THR A 496 -13.82 -2.06 -31.66
C THR A 496 -14.53 -1.75 -30.35
N ILE A 497 -15.86 -1.74 -30.35
CA ILE A 497 -16.67 -1.75 -29.12
C ILE A 497 -17.30 -3.14 -28.97
N ILE A 498 -17.11 -3.73 -27.80
CA ILE A 498 -17.76 -4.96 -27.35
C ILE A 498 -18.85 -4.62 -26.33
N ARG A 499 -19.79 -5.57 -26.16
CA ARG A 499 -20.89 -5.48 -25.21
C ARG A 499 -20.96 -6.77 -24.42
N GLU A 500 -20.72 -6.66 -23.12
CA GLU A 500 -20.78 -7.72 -22.13
C GLU A 500 -22.11 -7.65 -21.37
N THR A 501 -22.55 -8.78 -20.81
CA THR A 501 -23.66 -8.80 -19.85
C THR A 501 -23.07 -8.91 -18.46
N VAL A 502 -23.43 -7.99 -17.55
CA VAL A 502 -22.99 -7.98 -16.15
C VAL A 502 -24.19 -7.97 -15.22
N VAL A 503 -24.15 -8.75 -14.14
CA VAL A 503 -25.21 -8.76 -13.12
C VAL A 503 -24.80 -7.81 -11.99
N ILE A 504 -25.60 -6.78 -11.74
CA ILE A 504 -25.40 -5.81 -10.66
C ILE A 504 -26.73 -5.69 -9.89
N ASN A 505 -26.68 -5.84 -8.56
CA ASN A 505 -27.86 -5.77 -7.69
C ASN A 505 -29.03 -6.67 -8.17
N ARG A 506 -28.70 -7.92 -8.53
CA ARG A 506 -29.62 -8.93 -9.12
C ARG A 506 -30.27 -8.54 -10.47
N LYS A 507 -29.84 -7.45 -11.13
CA LYS A 507 -30.29 -7.04 -12.47
C LYS A 507 -29.20 -7.25 -13.51
N SER A 508 -29.57 -7.83 -14.65
CA SER A 508 -28.67 -8.01 -15.80
C SER A 508 -28.60 -6.72 -16.63
N LEU A 509 -27.39 -6.18 -16.79
CA LEU A 509 -27.11 -4.93 -17.49
C LEU A 509 -26.12 -5.16 -18.64
N ASN A 510 -26.21 -4.33 -19.68
CA ASN A 510 -25.29 -4.27 -20.80
C ASN A 510 -24.11 -3.34 -20.42
N LYS A 511 -22.90 -3.90 -20.32
CA LYS A 511 -21.63 -3.16 -20.17
C LYS A 511 -21.01 -2.96 -21.55
N TYR A 512 -20.57 -1.74 -21.86
CA TYR A 512 -19.92 -1.41 -23.13
C TYR A 512 -18.46 -1.06 -22.90
N VAL A 513 -17.57 -1.72 -23.64
CA VAL A 513 -16.10 -1.56 -23.53
C VAL A 513 -15.52 -1.29 -24.92
N TRP A 514 -14.71 -0.24 -25.04
CA TRP A 514 -13.91 0.08 -26.21
C TRP A 514 -12.53 -0.57 -26.04
N VAL A 515 -12.15 -1.45 -26.97
CA VAL A 515 -11.07 -2.43 -26.76
C VAL A 515 -9.94 -2.38 -27.79
N ASN A 516 -8.87 -3.11 -27.50
CA ASN A 516 -7.67 -3.36 -28.31
C ASN A 516 -6.60 -2.24 -28.30
N PHE A 517 -6.43 -1.50 -27.19
CA PHE A 517 -5.27 -0.62 -27.04
C PHE A 517 -4.03 -1.41 -26.61
N LYS A 518 -2.91 -1.22 -27.32
CA LYS A 518 -1.66 -1.96 -27.14
C LYS A 518 -0.77 -1.34 -26.06
N THR A 519 -1.05 -0.10 -25.66
CA THR A 519 -0.29 0.63 -24.63
C THR A 519 -1.21 1.43 -23.69
N GLU A 520 -0.76 1.62 -22.45
CA GLU A 520 -1.41 2.50 -21.45
C GLU A 520 -1.66 3.91 -22.00
N LYS A 521 -0.74 4.42 -22.84
CA LYS A 521 -0.80 5.73 -23.49
C LYS A 521 -1.94 5.81 -24.52
N GLU A 522 -2.13 4.78 -25.33
CA GLU A 522 -3.26 4.69 -26.28
C GLU A 522 -4.61 4.67 -25.53
N ALA A 523 -4.74 3.81 -24.51
CA ALA A 523 -5.98 3.70 -23.74
C ALA A 523 -6.29 4.97 -22.94
N THR A 524 -5.29 5.66 -22.41
CA THR A 524 -5.48 6.94 -21.71
C THR A 524 -5.91 8.05 -22.66
N ALA A 525 -5.38 8.08 -23.89
CA ALA A 525 -5.86 8.98 -24.94
C ALA A 525 -7.31 8.66 -25.36
N ALA A 526 -7.65 7.37 -25.48
CA ALA A 526 -9.01 6.92 -25.76
C ALA A 526 -10.00 7.28 -24.63
N LEU A 527 -9.61 7.10 -23.37
CA LEU A 527 -10.37 7.50 -22.18
C LEU A 527 -10.66 9.01 -22.17
N SER A 528 -9.68 9.83 -22.52
CA SER A 528 -9.86 11.28 -22.70
C SER A 528 -10.85 11.59 -23.83
N LYS A 529 -10.80 10.85 -24.94
CA LYS A 529 -11.77 10.99 -26.04
C LYS A 529 -13.18 10.56 -25.65
N ALA A 530 -13.32 9.46 -24.91
CA ALA A 530 -14.60 8.95 -24.43
C ALA A 530 -15.30 9.97 -23.51
N LYS A 531 -14.56 10.56 -22.55
CA LYS A 531 -15.10 11.62 -21.68
C LYS A 531 -15.55 12.85 -22.47
N LYS A 532 -14.79 13.27 -23.49
CA LYS A 532 -15.18 14.36 -24.41
C LYS A 532 -16.41 14.03 -25.26
N ALA A 533 -16.66 12.75 -25.57
CA ALA A 533 -17.85 12.26 -26.26
C ALA A 533 -19.07 12.04 -25.35
N GLY A 534 -19.02 12.50 -24.08
CA GLY A 534 -20.13 12.41 -23.13
C GLY A 534 -20.12 11.16 -22.23
N PHE A 535 -19.13 10.28 -22.34
CA PHE A 535 -18.95 9.15 -21.43
C PHE A 535 -18.19 9.59 -20.17
N TRP A 536 -18.76 10.51 -19.40
CA TRP A 536 -18.14 11.13 -18.20
C TRP A 536 -17.62 10.09 -17.19
N ASN A 537 -18.38 9.01 -17.01
CA ASN A 537 -18.11 7.90 -16.09
C ASN A 537 -17.16 6.82 -16.67
N ALA A 538 -16.56 7.06 -17.84
CA ALA A 538 -15.62 6.12 -18.43
C ALA A 538 -14.38 5.91 -17.55
N SER A 539 -13.85 4.68 -17.55
CA SER A 539 -12.66 4.29 -16.78
C SER A 539 -11.75 3.34 -17.57
N LEU A 540 -10.44 3.41 -17.32
CA LEU A 540 -9.47 2.43 -17.81
C LEU A 540 -9.72 1.06 -17.13
N VAL A 541 -9.53 -0.02 -17.87
CA VAL A 541 -9.75 -1.40 -17.42
C VAL A 541 -8.68 -2.32 -18.01
N SER A 542 -8.29 -3.37 -17.30
CA SER A 542 -7.47 -4.46 -17.85
C SER A 542 -8.32 -5.41 -18.72
N ALA A 543 -7.65 -6.24 -19.51
CA ALA A 543 -8.26 -7.36 -20.23
C ALA A 543 -9.14 -8.27 -19.33
N ASP A 544 -8.75 -8.40 -18.05
CA ASP A 544 -9.43 -9.23 -17.03
C ASP A 544 -10.56 -8.45 -16.30
N ASN A 545 -10.99 -7.34 -16.89
CA ASN A 545 -12.08 -6.49 -16.44
C ASN A 545 -11.88 -5.73 -15.10
N ASN A 546 -10.67 -5.74 -14.55
CA ASN A 546 -10.30 -4.96 -13.36
C ASN A 546 -10.03 -3.48 -13.71
N ARG A 547 -10.57 -2.54 -12.92
CA ARG A 547 -10.30 -1.10 -13.09
C ARG A 547 -8.81 -0.81 -12.89
N ILE A 548 -8.17 -0.23 -13.90
CA ILE A 548 -6.82 0.31 -13.79
C ILE A 548 -6.94 1.79 -13.39
N ALA A 549 -6.33 2.16 -12.27
CA ALA A 549 -6.17 3.58 -11.92
C ALA A 549 -5.18 4.22 -12.90
N SER A 550 -5.59 5.29 -13.58
CA SER A 550 -4.66 6.13 -14.35
C SER A 550 -3.71 6.82 -13.38
N ARG A 551 -2.40 6.70 -13.66
CA ARG A 551 -1.31 7.38 -12.94
C ARG A 551 -1.40 8.90 -13.03
#